data_AF-A0A533RSM5-F1
#
_entry.id   AF-A0A533RSM5-F1
#
_cell.length_a   1.000
_cell.length_b   1.000
_cell.length_c   1.000
_cell.angle_alpha   90.00
_cell.angle_beta   90.00
_cell.angle_gamma   90.00
#
_symmetry.space_group_name_H-M   'P 1'
#
loop_
_entity.id
_entity.type
_entity.pdbx_description
1 polymer ?
#
loop_
_entity_poly.entity_id
_entity_poly.type
_entity_poly.pdbx_seq_one_letter_code
_entity_poly.pdbx_strand_id
1 'polypeptide(L)'
;DSEGQYLLQKIPVLTAKETVGSDEVAAKLPELLKNNRIVMVRGHGSFAVGQSLEEAYHWTTSLENVCKIIYLTRSLQERKGS
;
A
#
# COMPACT_ATOMS: atom_id res chain seq x y z
N ASP A 1 -3.93 -13.34 -9.16
CA ASP A 1 -2.53 -13.44 -9.60
C ASP A 1 -1.71 -13.94 -8.43
N SER A 2 -0.94 -15.01 -8.64
CA SER A 2 -0.03 -15.63 -7.69
C SER A 2 1.05 -14.66 -7.16
N GLU A 3 1.42 -13.63 -7.93
CA GLU A 3 2.39 -12.62 -7.49
C GLU A 3 1.83 -11.80 -6.31
N GLY A 4 0.58 -11.35 -6.38
CA GLY A 4 -0.04 -10.52 -5.33
C GLY A 4 -0.20 -11.23 -3.97
N GLN A 5 -0.42 -12.55 -3.95
CA GLN A 5 -0.59 -13.32 -2.70
C GLN A 5 0.73 -13.64 -2.00
N TYR A 6 1.82 -13.83 -2.75
CA TYR A 6 3.13 -14.17 -2.18
C TYR A 6 3.89 -12.92 -1.72
N LEU A 7 3.72 -11.79 -2.42
CA LEU A 7 4.46 -10.54 -2.17
C LEU A 7 3.77 -9.60 -1.16
N LEU A 8 2.45 -9.68 -0.94
CA LEU A 8 1.67 -8.69 -0.18
C LEU A 8 0.76 -9.32 0.90
N GLN A 9 1.26 -10.25 1.72
CA GLN A 9 0.42 -10.92 2.74
C GLN A 9 -0.27 -9.93 3.71
N LYS A 10 0.38 -8.82 4.07
CA LYS A 10 -0.22 -7.75 4.87
C LYS A 10 0.47 -6.42 4.62
N ILE A 11 -0.25 -5.43 4.09
CA ILE A 11 0.28 -4.07 3.95
C ILE A 11 -0.17 -3.23 5.14
N PRO A 12 0.77 -2.72 5.97
CA PRO A 12 0.41 -1.86 7.09
C PRO A 12 -0.16 -0.53 6.58
N VAL A 13 -1.23 -0.08 7.23
CA VAL A 13 -1.84 1.23 6.97
C VAL A 13 -1.56 2.14 8.16
N LEU A 14 -0.60 3.06 7.99
CA LEU A 14 -0.30 4.10 8.96
C LEU A 14 -1.40 5.17 8.91
N THR A 15 -1.94 5.50 10.09
CA THR A 15 -2.86 6.63 10.26
C THR A 15 -2.15 7.68 11.11
N ALA A 16 -2.11 8.91 10.62
CA ALA A 16 -1.54 10.07 11.30
C ALA A 16 -2.60 11.19 11.32
N LYS A 17 -2.52 12.09 12.31
CA LYS A 17 -3.47 13.21 12.40
C LYS A 17 -3.31 14.21 11.27
N GLU A 18 -2.05 14.46 10.93
CA GLU A 18 -1.65 15.21 9.73
C GLU A 18 -0.87 14.26 8.84
N THR A 19 -1.17 14.26 7.55
CA THR A 19 -0.61 13.29 6.60
C THR A 19 0.49 13.90 5.74
N VAL A 20 0.38 15.19 5.39
CA VAL A 20 1.35 15.90 4.54
C VAL A 20 2.37 16.63 5.41
N GLY A 21 3.66 16.38 5.19
CA GLY A 21 4.73 17.07 5.93
C GLY A 21 4.74 16.80 7.43
N SER A 22 4.11 15.71 7.86
CA SER A 22 3.88 15.40 9.26
C SER A 22 5.08 14.71 9.89
N ASP A 23 5.57 15.28 11.00
CA ASP A 23 6.60 14.68 11.84
C ASP A 23 6.19 13.30 12.35
N GLU A 24 4.88 13.07 12.53
CA GLU A 24 4.35 11.77 12.94
C GLU A 24 4.60 10.69 11.88
N VAL A 25 4.39 11.03 10.60
CA VAL A 25 4.66 10.12 9.49
C VAL A 25 6.16 9.91 9.37
N ALA A 26 6.97 10.99 9.41
CA ALA A 26 8.42 10.92 9.32
C ALA A 26 9.06 10.06 10.44
N ALA A 27 8.50 10.07 11.65
CA ALA A 27 8.98 9.27 12.77
C ALA A 27 8.57 7.79 12.69
N LYS A 28 7.35 7.50 12.24
CA LYS A 28 6.79 6.12 12.26
C LYS A 28 7.07 5.33 11.00
N LEU A 29 7.13 6.00 9.84
CA LEU A 29 7.27 5.36 8.54
C LEU A 29 8.58 4.57 8.38
N PRO A 30 9.77 5.06 8.81
CA PRO A 30 11.01 4.31 8.68
C PRO A 30 10.97 2.97 9.42
N GLU A 31 10.40 2.92 10.63
CA GLU A 31 10.31 1.68 11.41
C GLU A 31 9.38 0.64 10.77
N LEU A 32 8.30 1.08 10.13
CA LEU A 32 7.44 0.19 9.35
C LEU A 32 8.17 -0.35 8.12
N LEU A 33 8.96 0.49 7.45
CA LEU A 33 9.70 0.11 6.23
C LEU A 33 10.90 -0.81 6.49
N LYS A 34 11.39 -0.92 7.74
CA LYS A 34 12.41 -1.93 8.11
C LYS A 34 11.91 -3.36 7.93
N ASN A 35 10.62 -3.59 8.19
CA ASN A 35 10.01 -4.92 8.17
C ASN A 35 9.04 -5.12 6.99
N ASN A 36 8.75 -4.07 6.21
CA ASN A 36 7.79 -4.11 5.12
C ASN A 36 8.37 -3.36 3.91
N ARG A 37 8.27 -3.94 2.72
CA ARG A 37 8.74 -3.28 1.48
C ARG A 37 7.84 -2.12 1.04
N ILE A 38 6.61 -2.08 1.53
CA ILE A 38 5.63 -1.04 1.21
C ILE A 38 4.69 -0.80 2.40
N VAL A 39 4.31 0.45 2.60
CA VAL A 39 3.40 0.92 3.66
C VAL A 39 2.41 1.89 3.03
N MET A 40 1.14 1.83 3.45
CA MET A 40 0.13 2.82 3.07
C MET A 40 -0.02 3.87 4.15
N VAL A 41 -0.05 5.14 3.79
CA VAL A 41 -0.47 6.24 4.67
C VAL A 41 -1.91 6.61 4.31
N ARG A 42 -2.81 6.44 5.29
CA ARG A 42 -4.24 6.72 5.11
C ARG A 42 -4.44 8.17 4.66
N GLY A 43 -5.18 8.36 3.57
CA GLY A 43 -5.48 9.69 3.04
C GLY A 43 -4.31 10.37 2.30
N HIS A 44 -3.22 9.65 2.05
CA HIS A 44 -2.07 10.19 1.31
C HIS A 44 -1.65 9.28 0.14
N GLY A 45 -1.19 8.06 0.43
CA GLY A 45 -0.63 7.19 -0.61
C GLY A 45 0.32 6.13 -0.06
N SER A 46 0.94 5.37 -0.96
CA SER A 46 1.93 4.35 -0.63
C SER A 46 3.33 4.94 -0.52
N PHE A 47 4.15 4.30 0.32
CA PHE A 47 5.60 4.51 0.41
C PHE A 47 6.26 3.14 0.31
N ALA A 48 7.20 3.00 -0.62
CA ALA A 48 7.89 1.75 -0.89
C ALA A 48 9.42 1.93 -0.81
N VAL A 49 10.10 0.86 -0.44
CA VAL A 49 11.57 0.79 -0.38
C VAL A 49 12.08 -0.41 -1.17
N GLY A 50 13.18 -0.21 -1.88
CA GLY A 50 13.87 -1.22 -2.66
C GLY A 50 15.37 -0.92 -2.72
N GLN A 51 16.16 -1.89 -3.14
CA GLN A 51 17.59 -1.73 -3.43
C GLN A 51 17.82 -0.84 -4.66
N SER A 52 16.81 -0.71 -5.52
CA SER A 52 16.79 0.22 -6.64
C SER A 52 15.46 0.96 -6.74
N LEU A 53 15.41 2.01 -7.56
CA LEU A 53 14.18 2.75 -7.83
C LEU A 53 13.16 1.86 -8.54
N GLU A 54 13.62 1.01 -9.45
CA GLU A 54 12.80 0.05 -10.18
C GLU A 54 12.12 -0.94 -9.23
N GLU A 55 12.84 -1.43 -8.21
CA GLU A 55 12.27 -2.30 -7.20
C GLU A 55 11.20 -1.57 -6.38
N ALA A 56 11.48 -0.36 -5.88
CA ALA A 56 10.49 0.45 -5.15
C ALA A 56 9.25 0.77 -6.01
N TYR A 57 9.46 1.04 -7.30
CA TYR A 57 8.40 1.27 -8.27
C TYR A 57 7.57 0.00 -8.52
N HIS A 58 8.21 -1.16 -8.64
CA HIS A 58 7.52 -2.45 -8.77
C HIS A 58 6.58 -2.69 -7.58
N TRP A 59 7.04 -2.48 -6.35
CA TRP A 59 6.18 -2.63 -5.16
C TRP A 59 4.96 -1.70 -5.20
N THR A 60 5.17 -0.44 -5.58
CA THR A 60 4.10 0.56 -5.66
C THR A 60 3.06 0.20 -6.71
N THR A 61 3.50 -0.17 -7.91
CA THR A 61 2.60 -0.51 -9.02
C THR A 61 1.86 -1.83 -8.80
N SER A 62 2.53 -2.83 -8.23
CA SER A 62 1.91 -4.10 -7.83
C SER A 62 0.80 -3.89 -6.80
N LEU A 63 1.04 -3.03 -5.79
CA LEU A 63 0.00 -2.69 -4.81
C LEU A 63 -1.20 -2.00 -5.46
N GLU A 64 -0.97 -1.00 -6.30
CA GLU A 64 -2.04 -0.28 -7.00
C GLU A 64 -2.89 -1.22 -7.86
N ASN A 65 -2.24 -2.11 -8.62
CA ASN A 65 -2.95 -3.09 -9.45
C ASN A 65 -3.84 -4.03 -8.61
N VAL A 66 -3.33 -4.53 -7.49
CA VAL A 66 -4.10 -5.37 -6.57
C VAL A 66 -5.27 -4.60 -5.95
N CYS A 67 -5.05 -3.36 -5.49
CA CYS A 67 -6.10 -2.50 -4.97
C CYS A 67 -7.21 -2.27 -6.00
N LYS A 68 -6.86 -2.02 -7.26
CA LYS A 68 -7.80 -1.85 -8.37
C LYS A 68 -8.65 -3.10 -8.61
N ILE A 69 -8.03 -4.29 -8.60
CA ILE A 69 -8.75 -5.56 -8.75
C ILE A 69 -9.72 -5.77 -7.59
N ILE A 70 -9.29 -5.54 -6.34
CA ILE A 70 -10.13 -5.67 -5.16
C ILE A 70 -11.32 -4.71 -5.23
N TYR A 71 -11.07 -3.45 -5.60
CA TYR A 71 -12.11 -2.43 -5.74
C TYR A 71 -13.16 -2.84 -6.78
N LEU A 72 -12.72 -3.17 -8.00
CA LEU A 72 -13.62 -3.59 -9.08
C LEU A 72 -14.43 -4.84 -8.70
N THR A 73 -13.78 -5.81 -8.07
CA THR A 73 -14.44 -7.05 -7.64
C THR A 73 -15.53 -6.75 -6.61
N ARG A 74 -15.25 -5.92 -5.60
CA ARG A 74 -16.23 -5.52 -4.59
C ARG A 74 -17.39 -4.73 -5.19
N SER A 75 -17.11 -3.75 -6.05
CA SER A 75 -18.16 -2.96 -6.72
C SER A 75 -19.04 -3.82 -7.64
N LEU A 76 -18.49 -4.85 -8.28
CA LEU A 76 -19.28 -5.79 -9.09
C LEU A 76 -20.13 -6.74 -8.23
N GLN A 77 -19.65 -7.15 -7.06
CA GLN A 77 -20.43 -7.96 -6.11
C GLN A 77 -21.60 -7.16 -5.52
N GLU A 78 -21.38 -5.90 -5.15
CA GLU A 78 -22.42 -4.99 -4.65
C GLU A 78 -23.54 -4.81 -5.69
N ARG A 79 -23.20 -4.65 -6.97
CA ARG A 79 -24.18 -4.55 -8.08
C ARG A 79 -24.96 -5.83 -8.35
N LYS A 80 -24.41 -7.00 -8.00
CA LYS A 80 -25.11 -8.29 -8.15
C LYS A 80 -26.01 -8.61 -6.95
N GLY A 81 -25.80 -7.94 -5.83
CA GLY A 81 -26.61 -8.07 -4.61
C GLY A 81 -27.74 -7.03 -4.49
N SER A 82 -27.87 -6.11 -5.45
CA SER A 82 -29.00 -5.17 -5.61
C SER A 82 -29.93 -5.61 -6.72
#